data_AF-A0A2N5WWD1-F1
#
_entry.id   AF-A0A2N5WWD1-F1
#
_cell.length_a   1.000
_cell.length_b   1.000
_cell.length_c   1.000
_cell.angle_alpha   90.00
_cell.angle_beta   90.00
_cell.angle_gamma   90.00
#
_symmetry.space_group_name_H-M   'P 1'
#
loop_
_entity.id
_entity.type
_entity.pdbx_description
1 polymer ?
#
loop_
_entity_poly.entity_id
_entity_poly.type
_entity_poly.pdbx_seq_one_letter_code
_entity_poly.pdbx_strand_id
1 'polypeptide(L)' 'MSGEDKDSEGGLALQESKPELKKPPLFKVVLLNDDYTPMEFVVEVLETFFRMN' A
#
# COMPACT_ATOMS: atom_id res chain seq x y z
N MET A 1 62.55 1.60 8.89
CA MET A 1 61.54 2.44 9.55
C MET A 1 60.95 3.31 8.44
N SER A 2 59.80 3.05 7.86
CA SER A 2 58.48 2.70 8.43
C SER A 2 57.71 1.99 7.29
N GLY A 3 57.20 0.79 7.48
CA GLY A 3 55.88 0.56 8.06
C GLY A 3 54.93 0.15 6.94
N GLU A 4 54.87 -1.15 6.66
CA GLU A 4 53.78 -1.76 5.88
C GLU A 4 52.48 -1.56 6.66
N ASP A 5 51.48 -0.90 6.08
CA ASP A 5 50.09 -1.01 6.55
C ASP A 5 49.25 -1.62 5.44
N LYS A 6 49.00 -2.91 5.66
CA LYS A 6 48.13 -3.83 4.96
C LYS A 6 46.68 -3.36 5.00
N ASP A 7 45.93 -3.80 4.00
CA ASP A 7 44.53 -4.19 4.08
C ASP A 7 43.62 -3.38 5.03
N SER A 8 42.86 -2.46 4.44
CA SER A 8 41.48 -2.28 4.90
C SER A 8 40.54 -2.27 3.71
N GLU A 9 40.56 -3.42 3.03
CA GLU A 9 39.36 -4.01 2.47
C GLU A 9 38.31 -4.08 3.59
N GLY A 10 37.08 -3.62 3.32
CA GLY A 10 35.95 -3.88 4.22
C GLY A 10 35.46 -2.65 4.97
N GLY A 11 34.73 -1.79 4.26
CA GLY A 11 33.97 -0.72 4.89
C GLY A 11 32.90 -0.13 4.00
N LEU A 12 32.32 -0.89 3.06
CA LEU A 12 30.98 -0.55 2.57
C LEU A 12 30.06 -0.68 3.78
N ALA A 13 29.89 0.43 4.50
CA ALA A 13 28.77 0.58 5.40
C ALA A 13 27.52 0.39 4.53
N LEU A 14 26.98 -0.82 4.53
CA LEU A 14 25.62 -1.09 4.07
C LEU A 14 24.74 -0.26 4.99
N GLN A 15 24.49 0.98 4.58
CA GLN A 15 23.51 1.83 5.21
C GLN A 15 22.20 1.05 5.16
N GLU A 16 21.71 0.62 6.33
CA GLU A 16 20.50 -0.17 6.41
C GLU A 16 19.40 0.56 5.64
N SER A 17 18.93 -0.06 4.56
CA SER A 17 17.87 0.51 3.73
C SER A 17 16.64 0.66 4.63
N LYS A 18 16.02 1.84 4.63
CA LYS A 18 14.75 2.04 5.35
C LYS A 18 13.79 0.93 4.95
N PRO A 19 13.16 0.22 5.91
CA PRO A 19 12.28 -0.89 5.59
C PRO A 19 11.16 -0.40 4.66
N GLU A 20 11.00 -1.07 3.52
CA GLU A 20 9.93 -0.75 2.58
C GLU A 20 8.58 -1.07 3.24
N LEU A 21 7.80 -0.03 3.49
CA LEU A 21 6.46 -0.18 4.01
C LEU A 21 5.59 -0.88 2.97
N LYS A 22 5.05 -2.04 3.32
CA LYS A 22 4.09 -2.74 2.47
C LYS A 22 2.84 -1.88 2.33
N LYS A 23 2.36 -1.71 1.10
CA LYS A 23 1.06 -1.07 0.84
C LYS A 23 -0.05 -1.88 1.53
N PRO A 24 -1.03 -1.22 2.18
CA PRO A 24 -2.17 -1.92 2.75
C PRO A 24 -2.92 -2.76 1.68
N PRO A 25 -3.48 -3.92 2.05
CA PRO A 25 -4.32 -4.68 1.14
C PRO A 25 -5.59 -3.88 0.83
N LEU A 26 -5.96 -3.82 -0.45
CA LEU A 26 -7.22 -3.22 -0.89
C LEU A 26 -8.32 -4.27 -0.91
N PHE A 27 -9.55 -3.84 -0.62
CA PHE A 27 -10.74 -4.70 -0.64
C PHE A 27 -11.75 -4.18 -1.67
N LYS A 28 -12.46 -5.12 -2.31
CA LYS A 28 -13.57 -4.79 -3.20
C LYS A 28 -14.85 -4.67 -2.36
N VAL A 29 -15.58 -3.57 -2.56
CA VAL A 29 -16.95 -3.44 -2.08
C VAL A 29 -17.87 -3.90 -3.21
N VAL A 30 -18.81 -4.79 -2.91
CA VAL A 30 -19.74 -5.36 -3.89
C VAL A 30 -21.16 -5.20 -3.34
N LEU A 31 -22.05 -4.65 -4.16
CA LEU A 31 -23.48 -4.64 -3.91
C LEU A 31 -24.12 -5.81 -4.65
N LEU A 32 -24.91 -6.62 -3.94
CA LEU A 32 -25.60 -7.77 -4.50
C LEU A 32 -27.04 -7.38 -4.84
N ASN A 33 -27.55 -7.90 -5.96
CA ASN A 33 -28.93 -7.69 -6.38
C ASN A 33 -29.90 -8.48 -5.50
N ASP A 34 -31.07 -7.91 -5.23
CA ASP A 34 -32.18 -8.54 -4.50
C ASP A 34 -33.55 -8.02 -5.00
N ASP A 35 -34.65 -8.64 -4.57
CA ASP A 35 -36.01 -8.37 -5.08
C ASP A 35 -36.81 -7.35 -4.22
N TYR A 36 -36.23 -6.82 -3.15
CA TYR A 36 -36.94 -5.99 -2.17
C TYR A 36 -36.40 -4.55 -2.12
N THR A 37 -35.14 -4.34 -2.47
CA THR A 37 -34.51 -3.03 -2.45
C THR A 37 -34.95 -2.20 -3.67
N PRO A 38 -35.63 -1.05 -3.49
CA PRO A 38 -36.03 -0.20 -4.60
C PRO A 38 -34.82 0.33 -5.39
N MET A 39 -34.96 0.46 -6.71
CA MET A 39 -33.87 0.95 -7.57
C MET A 39 -33.40 2.37 -7.18
N GLU A 40 -34.33 3.27 -6.82
CA GLU A 40 -33.99 4.64 -6.40
C GLU A 40 -33.11 4.66 -5.13
N PHE A 41 -33.36 3.73 -4.20
CA PHE A 41 -32.56 3.61 -2.99
C PHE A 41 -31.13 3.15 -3.32
N VAL A 42 -30.97 2.24 -4.28
CA VAL A 42 -29.64 1.82 -4.74
C VAL A 42 -28.86 3.00 -5.33
N VAL A 43 -29.51 3.83 -6.15
CA VAL A 43 -28.89 5.05 -6.72
C VAL A 43 -28.46 6.00 -5.60
N GLU A 44 -29.34 6.31 -4.65
CA GLU A 44 -29.04 7.20 -3.52
C GLU A 44 -27.82 6.74 -2.72
N VAL A 45 -27.70 5.43 -2.47
CA VAL A 45 -26.55 4.83 -1.77
C VAL A 45 -25.26 5.03 -2.56
N LEU A 46 -25.29 4.80 -3.88
CA LEU A 46 -24.11 4.94 -4.75
C LEU A 46 -23.65 6.40 -4.87
N GLU A 47 -24.59 7.34 -4.99
CA GLU A 47 -24.29 8.78 -5.04
C GLU A 47 -23.74 9.29 -3.70
N THR A 48 -24.40 8.95 -2.59
CA THR A 48 -24.10 9.52 -1.26
C THR A 48 -22.81 8.98 -0.66
N PHE A 49 -22.60 7.66 -0.71
CA PHE A 49 -21.47 7.01 -0.01
C PHE A 49 -20.27 6.76 -0.92
N PHE A 50 -20.50 6.54 -2.22
CA PHE A 50 -19.45 6.21 -3.17
C PHE A 50 -19.15 7.33 -4.17
N ARG A 51 -19.89 8.45 -4.12
CA ARG A 51 -19.69 9.64 -4.98
C ARG A 51 -19.70 9.28 -6.46
N MET A 52 -20.56 8.35 -6.84
CA MET A 52 -20.79 7.98 -8.23
C MET A 52 -21.78 8.97 -8.85
N ASN A 53 -21.37 9.66 -9.91
CA ASN A 53 -22.19 10.59 -10.70
C ASN A 53 -22.16 10.17 -12.17
#